data_AF-A0A7R9G1Q2-F1
#
_entry.id   AF-A0A7R9G1Q2-F1
#
_cell.length_a   1.000
_cell.length_b   1.000
_cell.length_c   1.000
_cell.angle_alpha   90.00
_cell.angle_beta   90.00
_cell.angle_gamma   90.00
#
_symmetry.space_group_name_H-M   'P 1'
#
loop_
_entity.id
_entity.type
_entity.pdbx_description
1 polymer ?
#
loop_
_entity_poly.entity_id
_entity_poly.type
_entity_poly.pdbx_seq_one_letter_code
_entity_poly.pdbx_strand_id
1 'polypeptide(L)'
;MMVLGSCVPDAVGPVAMVTELGDPLDTVRLLQLSWEERLRLALGIAQILHHLAHSPLGSLAMNDFRRQQFVLVEGTLKLSDVDDVGVTEPECSSDEDCDMRHLVNNTMPTTDRLHCVRSRCAGYNERLNIWHAGRHFVRLFLPLSAPASLEPHVQELIQAYNQPDFWDTQRILSATHSLVSHFVSGSYMPAPPPVGLISLGFEVVPDSDLPGQFDYRCHHSMSAVSCVVSVFNEVEAAQMCTRDPDCRAVVLGQEHTWTGTHVGRNTHGQEHTWTGTHMDRENHCYLEERLQFPVDQARIQPLGEETRVVTMTRSARRRQMIVRRTTMVACEMSCGH
;
A
#
# COMPACT_ATOMS: atom_id res chain seq x y z
N MET A 1 -5.35 17.56 -1.44
CA MET A 1 -5.94 17.69 -0.09
C MET A 1 -7.26 18.44 -0.21
N MET A 2 -8.27 18.14 0.61
CA MET A 2 -9.52 18.91 0.61
C MET A 2 -9.39 20.11 1.56
N VAL A 3 -9.71 21.31 1.07
CA VAL A 3 -9.88 22.49 1.93
C VAL A 3 -11.29 22.46 2.49
N LEU A 4 -11.39 22.35 3.82
CA LEU A 4 -12.66 22.26 4.55
C LEU A 4 -13.23 23.63 4.89
N GLY A 5 -12.37 24.65 4.99
CA GLY A 5 -12.79 26.02 5.24
C GLY A 5 -11.62 26.95 5.48
N SER A 6 -11.95 28.19 5.83
CA SER A 6 -10.98 29.17 6.33
C SER A 6 -11.53 29.85 7.57
N CYS A 7 -10.64 30.31 8.44
CA CYS A 7 -10.96 31.03 9.66
C CYS A 7 -10.11 32.31 9.70
N VAL A 8 -10.74 33.42 10.08
CA VAL A 8 -10.03 34.65 10.42
C VAL A 8 -10.28 34.87 11.91
N PRO A 9 -9.29 34.63 12.80
CA PRO A 9 -9.50 34.62 14.24
C PRO A 9 -10.01 35.94 14.82
N ASP A 10 -9.67 37.06 14.16
CA ASP A 10 -10.12 38.43 14.46
C ASP A 10 -10.33 39.19 13.15
N ALA A 11 -11.07 40.32 13.13
CA ALA A 11 -11.33 41.11 11.92
C ALA A 11 -10.08 41.62 11.16
N VAL A 12 -8.89 41.47 11.75
CA VAL A 12 -7.57 41.86 11.19
C VAL A 12 -6.51 40.74 11.38
N GLY A 13 -6.94 39.53 11.78
CA GLY A 13 -6.05 38.41 12.09
C GLY A 13 -5.52 37.65 10.86
N PRO A 14 -4.51 36.78 11.02
CA PRO A 14 -4.03 35.92 9.94
C PRO A 14 -5.13 34.97 9.47
N VAL A 15 -5.25 34.78 8.16
CA VAL A 15 -6.18 33.79 7.60
C VAL A 15 -5.60 32.40 7.82
N ALA A 16 -6.34 31.55 8.52
CA ALA A 16 -6.04 30.13 8.65
C ALA A 16 -6.87 29.33 7.65
N MET A 17 -6.26 28.43 6.91
CA MET A 17 -6.98 27.44 6.10
C MET A 17 -7.11 26.14 6.90
N VAL A 18 -8.31 25.56 6.90
CA VAL A 18 -8.59 24.26 7.53
C VAL A 18 -8.67 23.23 6.42
N THR A 19 -7.92 22.16 6.58
CA THR A 19 -7.77 21.12 5.56
C THR A 19 -8.02 19.76 6.17
N GLU A 20 -8.29 18.79 5.31
CA GLU A 20 -8.34 17.38 5.66
C GLU A 20 -7.07 16.95 6.41
N LEU A 21 -7.26 16.26 7.54
CA LEU A 21 -6.15 15.74 8.36
C LEU A 21 -5.57 14.49 7.69
N GLY A 22 -4.25 14.43 7.59
CA GLY A 22 -3.53 13.26 7.08
C GLY A 22 -2.26 12.97 7.86
N ASP A 23 -1.75 11.76 7.71
CA ASP A 23 -0.50 11.32 8.31
C ASP A 23 0.68 11.91 7.51
N PRO A 24 1.60 12.65 8.14
CA PRO A 24 2.76 13.19 7.45
C PRO A 24 3.68 12.08 6.96
N LEU A 25 4.27 12.28 5.78
CA LEU A 25 5.20 11.32 5.20
C LEU A 25 6.66 11.70 5.53
N ASP A 26 7.30 10.88 6.37
CA ASP A 26 8.73 10.99 6.65
C ASP A 26 9.50 9.73 6.21
N THR A 27 10.82 9.77 6.35
CA THR A 27 11.70 8.64 5.98
C THR A 27 11.40 7.39 6.79
N VAL A 28 11.09 7.52 8.08
CA VAL A 28 10.83 6.37 8.97
C VAL A 28 9.53 5.71 8.56
N ARG A 29 8.48 6.50 8.34
CA ARG A 29 7.19 6.03 7.87
C ARG A 29 7.34 5.29 6.54
N LEU A 30 8.08 5.84 5.59
CA LEU A 30 8.33 5.21 4.29
C LEU A 30 9.04 3.85 4.39
N LEU A 31 9.96 3.69 5.34
CA LEU A 31 10.64 2.42 5.58
C LEU A 31 9.76 1.37 6.27
N GLN A 32 8.72 1.82 6.99
CA GLN A 32 7.76 0.95 7.67
C GLN A 32 6.61 0.49 6.77
N LEU A 33 6.39 1.15 5.64
CA LEU A 33 5.38 0.72 4.68
C LEU A 33 5.74 -0.62 4.06
N SER A 34 4.72 -1.46 3.84
CA SER A 34 4.87 -2.66 3.02
C SER A 34 5.32 -2.27 1.61
N TRP A 35 5.85 -3.23 0.84
CA TRP A 35 6.18 -2.96 -0.55
C TRP A 35 4.95 -2.54 -1.37
N GLU A 36 3.81 -3.18 -1.13
CA GLU A 36 2.54 -2.82 -1.76
C GLU A 36 2.10 -1.38 -1.47
N GLU A 37 2.22 -0.90 -0.22
CA GLU A 37 1.89 0.49 0.10
C GLU A 37 2.89 1.47 -0.55
N ARG A 38 4.16 1.09 -0.69
CA ARG A 38 5.14 1.88 -1.45
C ARG A 38 4.82 1.92 -2.94
N LEU A 39 4.26 0.85 -3.50
CA LEU A 39 3.75 0.83 -4.86
C LEU A 39 2.54 1.76 -5.01
N ARG A 40 1.62 1.81 -4.03
CA ARG A 40 0.51 2.78 -3.99
C ARG A 40 1.02 4.22 -3.99
N LEU A 41 2.05 4.50 -3.18
CA LEU A 41 2.70 5.80 -3.15
C LEU A 41 3.32 6.18 -4.49
N ALA A 42 4.03 5.24 -5.14
CA ALA A 42 4.62 5.47 -6.46
C ALA A 42 3.54 5.83 -7.51
N LEU A 43 2.39 5.13 -7.47
CA LEU A 43 1.24 5.47 -8.32
C LEU A 43 0.70 6.87 -8.01
N GLY A 44 0.50 7.20 -6.74
CA GLY A 44 0.04 8.54 -6.33
C GLY A 44 0.98 9.66 -6.78
N ILE A 45 2.30 9.45 -6.66
CA ILE A 45 3.31 10.39 -7.18
C ILE A 45 3.19 10.55 -8.69
N ALA A 46 3.12 9.46 -9.45
CA ALA A 46 2.99 9.51 -10.90
C ALA A 46 1.72 10.26 -11.35
N GLN A 47 0.60 10.04 -10.65
CA GLN A 47 -0.66 10.76 -10.89
C GLN A 47 -0.54 12.26 -10.59
N ILE A 48 0.07 12.63 -9.47
CA ILE A 48 0.29 14.03 -9.11
C ILE A 48 1.21 14.71 -10.13
N LEU A 49 2.31 14.08 -10.53
CA LEU A 49 3.21 14.61 -11.54
C LEU A 49 2.49 14.85 -12.87
N HIS A 50 1.71 13.87 -13.33
CA HIS A 50 0.91 14.00 -14.53
C HIS A 50 -0.10 15.14 -14.43
N HIS A 51 -0.75 15.31 -13.28
CA HIS A 51 -1.68 16.40 -13.03
C HIS A 51 -1.00 17.78 -13.02
N LEU A 52 0.19 17.90 -12.42
CA LEU A 52 0.97 19.15 -12.42
C LEU A 52 1.40 19.55 -13.83
N ALA A 53 1.81 18.58 -14.66
CA ALA A 53 2.22 18.82 -16.04
C ALA A 53 1.04 19.21 -16.95
N HIS A 54 -0.15 18.66 -16.72
CA HIS A 54 -1.35 18.85 -17.55
C HIS A 54 -2.46 19.66 -16.87
N SER A 55 -2.09 20.52 -15.91
CA SER A 55 -3.03 21.37 -15.20
C SER A 55 -3.74 22.34 -16.15
N PRO A 56 -5.03 22.64 -15.92
CA PRO A 56 -5.76 23.64 -16.71
C PRO A 56 -5.18 25.05 -16.59
N LEU A 57 -4.35 25.31 -15.57
CA LEU A 57 -3.63 26.58 -15.38
C LEU A 57 -2.31 26.64 -16.16
N GLY A 58 -1.95 25.57 -16.89
CA GLY A 58 -0.65 25.39 -17.51
C GLY A 58 0.28 24.53 -16.65
N SER A 59 1.43 24.16 -17.21
CA SER A 59 2.46 23.34 -16.56
C SER A 59 2.92 23.98 -15.24
N LEU A 60 2.77 23.24 -14.13
CA LEU A 60 3.05 23.71 -12.78
C LEU A 60 4.39 23.19 -12.28
N ALA A 61 5.24 24.08 -11.74
CA ALA A 61 6.45 23.68 -11.01
C ALA A 61 6.22 23.72 -9.51
N MET A 62 6.73 22.73 -8.79
CA MET A 62 6.76 22.72 -7.34
C MET A 62 8.19 22.87 -6.85
N ASN A 63 8.51 24.04 -6.31
CA ASN A 63 9.88 24.37 -5.93
C ASN A 63 10.37 23.55 -4.72
N ASP A 64 9.47 23.22 -3.79
CA ASP A 64 9.77 22.35 -2.64
C ASP A 64 9.09 20.97 -2.76
N PHE A 65 9.28 20.28 -3.90
CA PHE A 65 8.75 18.93 -4.07
C PHE A 65 9.53 17.93 -3.20
N ARG A 66 9.14 17.85 -1.92
CA ARG A 66 9.73 16.94 -0.92
C ARG A 66 8.65 16.29 -0.08
N ARG A 67 9.02 15.19 0.59
CA ARG A 67 8.11 14.34 1.37
C ARG A 67 7.24 15.11 2.37
N GLN A 68 7.79 16.13 3.02
CA GLN A 68 7.06 16.93 4.01
C GLN A 68 5.86 17.69 3.42
N GLN A 69 5.80 17.89 2.10
CA GLN A 69 4.66 18.52 1.43
C GLN A 69 3.52 17.56 1.13
N PHE A 70 3.64 16.30 1.56
CA PHE A 70 2.65 15.27 1.30
C PHE A 70 2.19 14.63 2.58
N VAL A 71 0.90 14.31 2.59
CA VAL A 71 0.23 13.57 3.65
C VAL A 71 -0.47 12.35 3.06
N LEU A 72 -0.62 11.31 3.87
CA LEU A 72 -1.47 10.17 3.56
C LEU A 72 -2.83 10.37 4.21
N VAL A 73 -3.88 10.33 3.42
CA VAL A 73 -5.26 10.26 3.94
C VAL A 73 -5.87 8.97 3.46
N GLU A 74 -6.17 8.07 4.40
CA GLU A 74 -6.70 6.72 4.11
C GLU A 74 -5.82 5.95 3.09
N GLY A 75 -4.51 6.05 3.25
CA GLY A 75 -3.51 5.44 2.36
C GLY A 75 -3.36 6.13 1.00
N THR A 76 -4.13 7.20 0.73
CA THR A 76 -4.03 7.97 -0.52
C THR A 76 -3.09 9.14 -0.33
N LEU A 77 -2.09 9.25 -1.20
CA LEU A 77 -1.13 10.34 -1.18
C LEU A 77 -1.80 11.64 -1.64
N LYS A 78 -1.66 12.69 -0.83
CA LYS A 78 -2.20 14.02 -1.13
C LYS A 78 -1.14 15.08 -0.88
N LEU A 79 -1.09 16.09 -1.75
CA LEU A 79 -0.31 17.30 -1.54
C LEU A 79 -0.98 18.17 -0.47
N SER A 80 -0.24 18.54 0.58
CA SER A 80 -0.72 19.38 1.67
C SER A 80 -0.35 20.84 1.51
N ASP A 81 0.85 21.13 1.02
CA ASP A 81 1.33 22.50 0.82
C ASP A 81 1.33 22.85 -0.67
N VAL A 82 0.65 23.94 -1.02
CA VAL A 82 0.49 24.43 -2.39
C VAL A 82 1.05 25.84 -2.59
N ASP A 83 1.63 26.44 -1.54
CA ASP A 83 2.06 27.85 -1.58
C ASP A 83 3.33 28.04 -2.43
N ASP A 84 4.07 26.96 -2.69
CA ASP A 84 5.30 26.94 -3.49
C ASP A 84 5.09 26.51 -4.96
N VAL A 85 3.84 26.55 -5.44
CA VAL A 85 3.50 26.15 -6.82
C VAL A 85 3.62 27.34 -7.78
N GLY A 86 4.59 27.26 -8.70
CA GLY A 86 4.75 28.20 -9.80
C GLY A 86 3.85 27.83 -10.97
N VAL A 87 3.08 28.79 -11.47
CA VAL A 87 2.26 28.65 -12.68
C VAL A 87 3.05 29.21 -13.86
N THR A 88 3.17 28.42 -14.94
CA THR A 88 3.88 28.76 -16.21
C THR A 88 5.35 28.34 -16.22
N GLU A 89 5.83 27.96 -17.41
CA GLU A 89 7.24 27.69 -17.66
C GLU A 89 8.11 28.95 -17.50
N PRO A 90 9.39 28.83 -17.11
CA PRO A 90 10.32 29.95 -17.02
C PRO A 90 10.49 30.68 -18.34
N GLU A 91 10.70 31.99 -18.27
CA GLU A 91 11.03 32.81 -19.43
C GLU A 91 12.46 32.57 -19.90
N CYS A 92 12.68 32.65 -21.21
CA CYS A 92 14.00 32.48 -21.81
C CYS A 92 14.18 33.38 -23.03
N SER A 93 15.44 33.70 -23.32
CA SER A 93 15.89 34.35 -24.55
C SER A 93 16.66 33.38 -25.46
N SER A 94 17.26 32.33 -24.89
CA SER A 94 18.00 31.28 -25.58
C SER A 94 17.86 29.93 -24.87
N ASP A 95 18.26 28.85 -25.54
CA ASP A 95 18.25 27.49 -24.96
C ASP A 95 19.18 27.36 -23.74
N GLU A 96 20.16 28.27 -23.57
CA GLU A 96 21.05 28.26 -22.41
C GLU A 96 20.34 28.67 -21.12
N ASP A 97 19.29 29.49 -21.22
CA ASP A 97 18.50 29.94 -20.07
C ASP A 97 17.66 28.79 -19.48
N CYS A 98 17.46 27.72 -20.24
CA CYS A 98 16.66 26.55 -19.85
C CYS A 98 17.47 25.44 -19.17
N ASP A 99 18.72 25.72 -18.81
CA ASP A 99 19.62 24.76 -18.14
C ASP A 99 19.29 24.63 -16.64
N MET A 100 18.73 23.48 -16.24
CA MET A 100 18.33 23.23 -14.84
C MET A 100 19.49 22.87 -13.91
N ARG A 101 20.68 22.57 -14.42
CA ARG A 101 21.77 21.99 -13.61
C ARG A 101 22.15 22.87 -12.41
N HIS A 102 22.02 24.18 -12.56
CA HIS A 102 22.26 25.15 -11.49
C HIS A 102 21.29 25.02 -10.30
N LEU A 103 20.01 24.69 -10.54
CA LEU A 103 19.00 24.55 -9.48
C LEU A 103 19.14 23.27 -8.67
N VAL A 104 19.72 22.25 -9.28
CA VAL A 104 19.88 20.91 -8.70
C VAL A 104 21.33 20.64 -8.30
N ASN A 105 22.13 21.68 -8.06
CA ASN A 105 23.53 21.58 -7.63
C ASN A 105 24.38 20.64 -8.53
N ASN A 106 24.14 20.66 -9.85
CA ASN A 106 24.77 19.79 -10.85
C ASN A 106 24.58 18.28 -10.60
N THR A 107 23.57 17.88 -9.82
CA THR A 107 23.31 16.46 -9.51
C THR A 107 22.40 15.77 -10.52
N MET A 108 21.67 16.54 -11.33
CA MET A 108 20.81 16.00 -12.39
C MET A 108 21.66 15.60 -13.61
N PRO A 109 21.63 14.33 -14.03
CA PRO A 109 22.34 13.86 -15.20
C PRO A 109 21.49 14.17 -16.45
N THR A 110 21.41 15.45 -16.82
CA THR A 110 20.78 15.86 -18.09
C THR A 110 21.82 15.79 -19.20
N THR A 111 21.50 15.02 -20.23
CA THR A 111 22.21 14.93 -21.51
C THR A 111 21.57 15.78 -22.60
N ASP A 112 20.26 16.03 -22.51
CA ASP A 112 19.50 16.79 -23.50
C ASP A 112 19.05 18.15 -22.93
N ARG A 113 19.33 19.23 -23.68
CA ARG A 113 18.98 20.58 -23.27
C ARG A 113 17.54 20.89 -23.65
N LEU A 114 16.80 21.48 -22.72
CA LEU A 114 15.48 22.03 -23.01
C LEU A 114 15.59 23.21 -23.97
N HIS A 115 14.62 23.34 -24.87
CA HIS A 115 14.61 24.40 -25.87
C HIS A 115 13.77 25.60 -25.42
N CYS A 116 14.25 26.79 -25.77
CA CYS A 116 13.53 28.03 -25.61
C CYS A 116 12.53 28.19 -26.76
N VAL A 117 11.26 27.93 -26.48
CA VAL A 117 10.18 27.98 -27.47
C VAL A 117 9.24 29.12 -27.10
N ARG A 118 9.10 30.13 -27.98
CA ARG A 118 8.25 31.31 -27.75
C ARG A 118 8.55 32.02 -26.41
N SER A 119 9.83 32.24 -26.15
CA SER A 119 10.34 32.85 -24.91
C SER A 119 9.99 32.09 -23.63
N ARG A 120 9.76 30.78 -23.73
CA ARG A 120 9.51 29.89 -22.59
C ARG A 120 10.32 28.60 -22.69
N CYS A 121 10.81 28.10 -21.56
CA CYS A 121 11.50 26.81 -21.49
C CYS A 121 10.48 25.67 -21.52
N ALA A 122 10.17 25.15 -22.71
CA ALA A 122 9.12 24.15 -22.87
C ALA A 122 9.49 22.84 -22.15
N GLY A 123 8.65 22.38 -21.21
CA GLY A 123 8.85 21.13 -20.46
C GLY A 123 9.77 21.25 -19.24
N TYR A 124 10.12 22.47 -18.83
CA TYR A 124 11.00 22.72 -17.69
C TYR A 124 10.37 22.26 -16.38
N ASN A 125 9.15 22.71 -16.10
CA ASN A 125 8.43 22.41 -14.87
C ASN A 125 8.19 20.90 -14.70
N GLU A 126 7.81 20.23 -15.78
CA GLU A 126 7.63 18.77 -15.80
C GLU A 126 8.92 18.04 -15.43
N ARG A 127 10.03 18.39 -16.09
CA ARG A 127 11.33 17.74 -15.89
C ARG A 127 11.87 17.98 -14.47
N LEU A 128 11.69 19.18 -13.94
CA LEU A 128 12.05 19.54 -12.58
C LEU A 128 11.28 18.69 -11.56
N ASN A 129 9.95 18.62 -11.70
CA ASN A 129 9.10 17.85 -10.78
C ASN A 129 9.44 16.35 -10.80
N ILE A 130 9.66 15.75 -11.99
CA ILE A 130 10.07 14.35 -12.12
C ILE A 130 11.36 14.10 -11.33
N TRP A 131 12.37 14.96 -11.50
CA TRP A 131 13.64 14.80 -10.80
C TRP A 131 13.49 14.84 -9.27
N HIS A 132 12.74 15.81 -8.75
CA HIS A 132 12.50 15.92 -7.31
C HIS A 132 11.70 14.72 -6.78
N ALA A 133 10.67 14.28 -7.49
CA ALA A 133 9.93 13.07 -7.13
C ALA A 133 10.82 11.83 -7.06
N GLY A 134 11.74 11.66 -8.02
CA GLY A 134 12.74 10.61 -8.02
C GLY A 134 13.62 10.63 -6.78
N ARG A 135 14.17 11.80 -6.46
CA ARG A 135 15.05 12.02 -5.30
C ARG A 135 14.35 11.79 -3.97
N HIS A 136 13.10 12.22 -3.83
CA HIS A 136 12.40 12.22 -2.55
C HIS A 136 11.56 10.97 -2.29
N PHE A 137 11.17 10.22 -3.33
CA PHE A 137 10.26 9.08 -3.20
C PHE A 137 10.80 7.83 -3.88
N VAL A 138 10.81 7.80 -5.21
CA VAL A 138 10.84 6.53 -5.96
C VAL A 138 12.17 5.80 -5.80
N ARG A 139 13.30 6.49 -5.92
CA ARG A 139 14.64 5.86 -5.88
C ARG A 139 14.99 5.24 -4.53
N LEU A 140 14.46 5.81 -3.46
CA LEU A 140 14.87 5.44 -2.09
C LEU A 140 14.11 4.23 -1.58
N PHE A 141 12.84 4.06 -1.96
CA PHE A 141 11.95 3.14 -1.25
C PHE A 141 11.30 2.08 -2.13
N LEU A 142 10.99 2.36 -3.40
CA LEU A 142 10.34 1.39 -4.28
C LEU A 142 11.14 0.09 -4.50
N PRO A 143 12.50 0.10 -4.57
CA PRO A 143 13.27 -1.12 -4.79
C PRO A 143 13.36 -2.04 -3.58
N LEU A 144 13.15 -1.50 -2.39
CA LEU A 144 13.36 -2.23 -1.15
C LEU A 144 12.30 -3.31 -0.99
N SER A 145 12.72 -4.57 -1.01
CA SER A 145 11.85 -5.75 -0.86
C SER A 145 10.81 -5.91 -2.00
N ALA A 146 11.13 -5.42 -3.20
CA ALA A 146 10.32 -5.68 -4.39
C ALA A 146 10.31 -7.18 -4.75
N PRO A 147 9.19 -7.74 -5.24
CA PRO A 147 9.18 -9.10 -5.78
C PRO A 147 10.18 -9.22 -6.94
N ALA A 148 11.01 -10.28 -6.92
CA ALA A 148 12.12 -10.45 -7.87
C ALA A 148 11.70 -10.39 -9.35
N SER A 149 10.51 -10.92 -9.68
CA SER A 149 9.94 -10.87 -11.03
C SER A 149 9.49 -9.48 -11.47
N LEU A 150 9.26 -8.56 -10.53
CA LEU A 150 8.92 -7.16 -10.79
C LEU A 150 10.14 -6.24 -10.81
N GLU A 151 11.33 -6.71 -10.40
CA GLU A 151 12.56 -5.92 -10.42
C GLU A 151 12.84 -5.23 -11.77
N PRO A 152 12.63 -5.85 -12.95
CA PRO A 152 12.83 -5.15 -14.22
C PRO A 152 11.94 -3.92 -14.40
N HIS A 153 10.66 -4.01 -14.00
CA HIS A 153 9.70 -2.90 -14.07
C HIS A 153 10.02 -1.82 -13.03
N VAL A 154 10.44 -2.23 -11.83
CA VAL A 154 10.92 -1.29 -10.80
C VAL A 154 12.16 -0.55 -11.29
N GLN A 155 13.09 -1.23 -11.93
CA GLN A 155 14.32 -0.63 -12.46
C GLN A 155 14.04 0.32 -13.62
N GLU A 156 13.07 -0.01 -14.50
CA GLU A 156 12.59 0.90 -15.55
C GLU A 156 12.08 2.22 -14.94
N LEU A 157 11.26 2.16 -13.88
CA LEU A 157 10.80 3.36 -13.18
C LEU A 157 11.96 4.12 -12.55
N ILE A 158 12.89 3.45 -11.85
CA ILE A 158 14.07 4.13 -11.30
C ILE A 158 14.85 4.87 -12.39
N GLN A 159 15.02 4.25 -13.57
CA GLN A 159 15.67 4.87 -14.72
C GLN A 159 14.89 6.08 -15.22
N ALA A 160 13.56 5.98 -15.32
CA ALA A 160 12.69 7.10 -15.70
C ALA A 160 12.87 8.32 -14.80
N TYR A 161 12.91 8.09 -13.50
CA TYR A 161 13.16 9.14 -12.51
C TYR A 161 14.63 9.59 -12.47
N ASN A 162 15.59 8.79 -12.96
CA ASN A 162 17.02 9.13 -13.09
C ASN A 162 17.34 9.98 -14.32
N GLN A 163 16.63 9.75 -15.42
CA GLN A 163 16.93 10.32 -16.73
C GLN A 163 15.69 11.01 -17.27
N PRO A 164 15.32 12.18 -16.71
CA PRO A 164 14.07 12.85 -17.04
C PRO A 164 14.08 13.48 -18.46
N ASP A 165 15.19 13.34 -19.19
CA ASP A 165 15.28 13.77 -20.59
C ASP A 165 14.43 12.93 -21.54
N PHE A 166 14.27 11.64 -21.25
CA PHE A 166 13.62 10.67 -22.15
C PHE A 166 12.22 10.24 -21.68
N TRP A 167 11.79 10.77 -20.54
CA TRP A 167 10.56 10.40 -19.87
C TRP A 167 9.71 11.63 -19.59
N ASP A 168 8.49 11.60 -20.08
CA ASP A 168 7.42 12.50 -19.70
C ASP A 168 6.54 11.85 -18.62
N THR A 169 5.68 12.65 -17.98
CA THR A 169 4.81 12.17 -16.91
C THR A 169 3.78 11.16 -17.40
N GLN A 170 3.38 11.20 -18.67
CA GLN A 170 2.46 10.23 -19.26
C GLN A 170 3.09 8.84 -19.34
N ARG A 171 4.34 8.73 -19.79
CA ARG A 171 5.11 7.48 -19.85
C ARG A 171 5.36 6.93 -18.46
N ILE A 172 5.75 7.78 -17.50
CA ILE A 172 5.95 7.39 -16.11
C ILE A 172 4.65 6.83 -15.52
N LEU A 173 3.52 7.52 -15.72
CA LEU A 173 2.22 7.07 -15.25
C LEU A 173 1.82 5.73 -15.88
N SER A 174 2.03 5.56 -17.18
CA SER A 174 1.77 4.30 -17.91
C SER A 174 2.62 3.14 -17.37
N ALA A 175 3.93 3.33 -17.23
CA ALA A 175 4.84 2.32 -16.68
C ALA A 175 4.47 1.96 -15.23
N THR A 176 4.06 2.95 -14.43
CA THR A 176 3.63 2.72 -13.05
C THR A 176 2.32 1.92 -13.01
N HIS A 177 1.35 2.24 -13.88
CA HIS A 177 0.12 1.44 -14.02
C HIS A 177 0.40 0.01 -14.47
N SER A 178 1.34 -0.18 -15.39
CA SER A 178 1.76 -1.53 -15.83
C SER A 178 2.31 -2.34 -14.66
N LEU A 179 3.22 -1.75 -13.86
CA LEU A 179 3.76 -2.39 -12.66
C LEU A 179 2.64 -2.75 -11.65
N VAL A 180 1.70 -1.83 -11.41
CA VAL A 180 0.53 -2.08 -10.54
C VAL A 180 -0.31 -3.23 -11.10
N SER A 181 -0.60 -3.24 -12.40
CA SER A 181 -1.36 -4.30 -13.05
C SER A 181 -0.68 -5.67 -12.93
N HIS A 182 0.65 -5.72 -13.08
CA HIS A 182 1.40 -6.96 -12.91
C HIS A 182 1.34 -7.50 -11.48
N PHE A 183 1.37 -6.61 -10.49
CA PHE A 183 1.19 -6.97 -9.09
C PHE A 183 -0.25 -7.43 -8.79
N VAL A 184 -1.25 -6.61 -9.11
CA VAL A 184 -2.68 -6.89 -8.86
C VAL A 184 -3.14 -8.19 -9.53
N SER A 185 -2.65 -8.48 -10.74
CA SER A 185 -3.01 -9.71 -11.46
C SER A 185 -2.34 -10.98 -10.91
N GLY A 186 -1.39 -10.85 -9.99
CA GLY A 186 -0.57 -11.97 -9.51
C GLY A 186 0.41 -12.51 -10.55
N SER A 187 0.56 -11.85 -11.71
CA SER A 187 1.46 -12.30 -12.79
C SER A 187 2.95 -12.34 -12.39
N TYR A 188 3.30 -11.64 -11.30
CA TYR A 188 4.62 -11.67 -10.71
C TYR A 188 4.93 -13.00 -10.03
N MET A 189 3.91 -13.78 -9.67
CA MET A 189 4.12 -15.08 -9.05
C MET A 189 4.66 -16.09 -10.07
N PRO A 190 5.64 -16.93 -9.69
CA PRO A 190 6.04 -18.04 -10.54
C PRO A 190 4.85 -18.97 -10.76
N ALA A 191 4.78 -19.58 -11.94
CA ALA A 191 3.75 -20.56 -12.25
C ALA A 191 3.72 -21.62 -11.13
N PRO A 192 2.54 -21.87 -10.52
CA PRO A 192 2.46 -22.82 -9.43
C PRO A 192 2.94 -24.20 -9.92
N PRO A 193 3.73 -24.94 -9.13
CA PRO A 193 4.08 -26.30 -9.50
C PRO A 193 2.81 -27.15 -9.69
N PRO A 194 2.86 -28.26 -10.47
CA PRO A 194 1.68 -29.09 -10.77
C PRO A 194 0.90 -29.57 -9.53
N VAL A 195 1.55 -29.54 -8.36
CA VAL A 195 1.03 -30.03 -7.08
C VAL A 195 0.90 -28.90 -6.02
N GLY A 196 1.09 -27.63 -6.41
CA GLY A 196 0.78 -26.42 -5.62
C GLY A 196 1.14 -26.48 -4.13
N LEU A 197 0.14 -26.27 -3.27
CA LEU A 197 0.26 -26.32 -1.79
C LEU A 197 0.76 -27.66 -1.24
N ILE A 198 0.34 -28.78 -1.84
CA ILE A 198 0.76 -30.11 -1.37
C ILE A 198 2.27 -30.30 -1.54
N SER A 199 2.85 -29.75 -2.61
CA SER A 199 4.31 -29.78 -2.80
C SER A 199 5.08 -28.96 -1.77
N LEU A 200 4.46 -27.90 -1.26
CA LEU A 200 4.98 -27.10 -0.14
C LEU A 200 4.72 -27.76 1.21
N GLY A 201 3.99 -28.88 1.22
CA GLY A 201 3.56 -29.55 2.42
C GLY A 201 2.54 -28.71 3.18
N PHE A 202 1.56 -28.09 2.51
CA PHE A 202 0.46 -27.35 3.13
C PHE A 202 -0.92 -27.89 2.69
N GLU A 203 -1.92 -27.73 3.56
CA GLU A 203 -3.35 -27.95 3.29
C GLU A 203 -4.15 -26.69 3.67
N VAL A 204 -5.28 -26.51 2.99
CA VAL A 204 -6.24 -25.43 3.28
C VAL A 204 -7.37 -25.98 4.12
N VAL A 205 -7.64 -25.34 5.25
CA VAL A 205 -8.76 -25.65 6.13
C VAL A 205 -9.75 -24.48 6.05
N PRO A 206 -10.92 -24.67 5.42
CA PRO A 206 -11.93 -23.61 5.28
C PRO A 206 -12.63 -23.34 6.62
N ASP A 207 -13.30 -22.18 6.69
CA ASP A 207 -14.04 -21.66 7.85
C ASP A 207 -13.30 -21.79 9.17
N SER A 208 -12.01 -21.50 9.18
CA SER A 208 -11.15 -21.79 10.31
C SER A 208 -10.34 -20.59 10.73
N ASP A 209 -9.99 -20.54 12.01
CA ASP A 209 -9.21 -19.46 12.61
C ASP A 209 -8.29 -20.02 13.71
N LEU A 210 -7.22 -19.28 14.01
CA LEU A 210 -6.29 -19.50 15.12
C LEU A 210 -6.31 -18.25 16.02
N PRO A 211 -7.33 -18.07 16.87
CA PRO A 211 -7.59 -16.79 17.53
C PRO A 211 -6.52 -16.46 18.57
N GLY A 212 -5.64 -15.50 18.25
CA GLY A 212 -4.69 -14.83 19.15
C GLY A 212 -3.64 -15.74 19.82
N GLN A 213 -3.68 -17.02 19.51
CA GLN A 213 -2.74 -18.02 19.98
C GLN A 213 -1.72 -18.18 18.88
N PHE A 214 -0.44 -17.96 19.21
CA PHE A 214 0.71 -18.14 18.33
C PHE A 214 1.04 -17.05 17.31
N ASP A 215 0.37 -15.89 17.33
CA ASP A 215 0.84 -14.72 16.58
C ASP A 215 2.27 -14.35 17.03
N TYR A 216 3.18 -14.12 16.08
CA TYR A 216 4.55 -13.65 16.35
C TYR A 216 4.85 -12.41 15.51
N ARG A 217 5.97 -11.72 15.75
CA ARG A 217 6.40 -10.58 14.93
C ARG A 217 7.36 -11.05 13.85
N CYS A 218 7.17 -10.57 12.62
CA CYS A 218 8.08 -10.81 11.51
C CYS A 218 8.55 -9.50 10.89
N HIS A 219 9.62 -9.58 10.10
CA HIS A 219 10.12 -8.43 9.35
C HIS A 219 9.13 -8.02 8.25
N HIS A 220 9.06 -6.72 7.94
CA HIS A 220 8.18 -6.16 6.90
C HIS A 220 6.67 -6.41 7.12
N SER A 221 6.24 -6.61 8.36
CA SER A 221 4.82 -6.73 8.67
C SER A 221 4.07 -5.40 8.54
N MET A 222 2.81 -5.48 8.08
CA MET A 222 1.84 -4.39 8.12
C MET A 222 1.36 -4.05 9.55
N SER A 223 1.62 -4.92 10.53
CA SER A 223 1.22 -4.77 11.92
C SER A 223 2.44 -4.64 12.83
N ALA A 224 2.33 -3.77 13.85
CA ALA A 224 3.38 -3.58 14.85
C ALA A 224 3.43 -4.71 15.90
N VAL A 225 2.36 -5.50 16.01
CA VAL A 225 2.15 -6.46 17.11
C VAL A 225 2.13 -7.92 16.66
N SER A 226 1.81 -8.17 15.39
CA SER A 226 1.64 -9.50 14.81
C SER A 226 2.20 -9.53 13.38
N CYS A 227 2.57 -10.71 12.89
CA CYS A 227 3.08 -10.90 11.53
C CYS A 227 1.91 -10.92 10.55
N VAL A 228 1.52 -9.73 10.12
CA VAL A 228 0.53 -9.51 9.07
C VAL A 228 1.25 -9.14 7.77
N VAL A 229 0.94 -9.87 6.70
CA VAL A 229 1.50 -9.69 5.36
C VAL A 229 0.38 -9.67 4.32
N SER A 230 0.64 -9.02 3.19
CA SER A 230 -0.24 -9.04 2.03
C SER A 230 0.17 -10.19 1.10
N VAL A 231 -0.81 -10.98 0.65
CA VAL A 231 -0.61 -12.15 -0.22
C VAL A 231 -1.70 -12.24 -1.27
N PHE A 232 -1.33 -12.55 -2.50
CA PHE A 232 -2.22 -12.72 -3.65
C PHE A 232 -3.13 -13.94 -3.51
N ASN A 233 -2.63 -15.08 -3.02
CA ASN A 233 -3.42 -16.29 -2.80
C ASN A 233 -2.79 -17.24 -1.76
N GLU A 234 -3.43 -18.39 -1.53
CA GLU A 234 -2.99 -19.42 -0.58
C GLU A 234 -1.60 -19.98 -0.90
N VAL A 235 -1.24 -20.05 -2.19
CA VAL A 235 0.07 -20.56 -2.62
C VAL A 235 1.16 -19.57 -2.24
N GLU A 236 0.94 -18.26 -2.45
CA GLU A 236 1.89 -17.24 -2.00
C GLU A 236 2.05 -17.25 -0.49
N ALA A 237 0.94 -17.32 0.24
CA ALA A 237 0.93 -17.42 1.69
C ALA A 237 1.80 -18.60 2.19
N ALA A 238 1.62 -19.78 1.60
CA ALA A 238 2.42 -20.96 1.91
C ALA A 238 3.90 -20.77 1.54
N GLN A 239 4.21 -20.16 0.39
CA GLN A 239 5.59 -19.89 0.00
C GLN A 239 6.29 -18.90 0.94
N MET A 240 5.61 -17.83 1.35
CA MET A 240 6.12 -16.88 2.33
C MET A 240 6.34 -17.54 3.68
N CYS A 241 5.37 -18.33 4.15
CA CYS A 241 5.49 -19.10 5.38
C CYS A 241 6.67 -20.08 5.35
N THR A 242 6.91 -20.75 4.22
CA THR A 242 8.04 -21.69 4.06
C THR A 242 9.40 -20.99 4.18
N ARG A 243 9.49 -19.71 3.83
CA ARG A 243 10.72 -18.91 3.93
C ARG A 243 10.97 -18.37 5.33
N ASP A 244 9.96 -18.39 6.20
CA ASP A 244 10.04 -17.92 7.57
C ASP A 244 10.15 -19.13 8.52
N PRO A 245 11.27 -19.32 9.22
CA PRO A 245 11.49 -20.49 10.09
C PRO A 245 10.50 -20.57 11.26
N ASP A 246 9.92 -19.43 11.66
CA ASP A 246 8.97 -19.35 12.76
C ASP A 246 7.53 -19.63 12.29
N CYS A 247 7.25 -19.53 10.99
CA CYS A 247 5.93 -19.72 10.45
C CYS A 247 5.53 -21.20 10.36
N ARG A 248 4.34 -21.53 10.87
CA ARG A 248 3.75 -22.88 10.80
C ARG A 248 2.39 -22.93 10.11
N ALA A 249 1.64 -21.83 10.17
CA ALA A 249 0.38 -21.68 9.46
C ALA A 249 0.11 -20.20 9.16
N VAL A 250 -0.70 -19.96 8.14
CA VAL A 250 -1.19 -18.63 7.75
C VAL A 250 -2.71 -18.60 7.82
N VAL A 251 -3.27 -17.61 8.51
CA VAL A 251 -4.71 -17.35 8.54
C VAL A 251 -4.99 -16.26 7.52
N LEU A 252 -5.75 -16.56 6.47
CA LEU A 252 -6.22 -15.59 5.49
C LEU A 252 -7.55 -15.00 5.98
N GLY A 253 -7.52 -13.71 6.28
CA GLY A 253 -8.69 -12.96 6.71
C GLY A 253 -9.64 -12.61 5.56
N GLN A 254 -10.78 -12.02 5.92
CA GLN A 254 -11.72 -11.40 4.97
C GLN A 254 -11.28 -10.00 4.54
N GLU A 255 -10.26 -9.43 5.19
CA GLU A 255 -9.74 -8.12 4.85
C GLU A 255 -8.87 -8.21 3.60
N HIS A 256 -9.09 -7.26 2.71
CA HIS A 256 -8.30 -7.08 1.50
C HIS A 256 -7.58 -5.74 1.53
N THR A 257 -6.41 -5.70 0.90
CA THR A 257 -5.65 -4.48 0.67
C THR A 257 -6.27 -3.64 -0.45
N TRP A 258 -5.67 -2.49 -0.77
CA TRP A 258 -6.12 -1.64 -1.88
C TRP A 258 -5.96 -2.29 -3.26
N THR A 259 -5.10 -3.31 -3.39
CA THR A 259 -4.95 -4.09 -4.63
C THR A 259 -5.89 -5.29 -4.69
N GLY A 260 -6.68 -5.54 -3.64
CA GLY A 260 -7.55 -6.71 -3.52
C GLY A 260 -6.83 -7.98 -3.07
N THR A 261 -5.54 -7.92 -2.72
CA THR A 261 -4.82 -9.07 -2.15
C THR A 261 -5.32 -9.38 -0.74
N HIS A 262 -5.18 -10.63 -0.31
CA HIS A 262 -5.60 -11.08 1.01
C HIS A 262 -4.65 -10.56 2.09
N VAL A 263 -5.21 -10.19 3.23
CA VAL A 263 -4.44 -9.95 4.46
C VAL A 263 -4.22 -11.28 5.18
N GLY A 264 -2.99 -11.77 5.16
CA GLY A 264 -2.56 -13.01 5.78
C GLY A 264 -1.87 -12.77 7.13
N ARG A 265 -2.23 -13.56 8.14
CA ARG A 265 -1.60 -13.54 9.47
C ARG A 265 -0.79 -14.80 9.69
N ASN A 266 0.52 -14.68 9.85
CA ASN A 266 1.38 -15.82 10.13
C ASN A 266 1.36 -16.16 11.62
N THR A 267 1.34 -17.46 11.89
CA THR A 267 1.28 -18.02 13.24
C THR A 267 2.42 -19.00 13.46
N HIS A 268 3.00 -18.96 14.65
CA HIS A 268 3.98 -19.90 15.15
C HIS A 268 3.27 -21.21 15.55
N GLY A 269 4.04 -22.26 15.79
CA GLY A 269 3.55 -23.46 16.45
C GLY A 269 4.72 -24.18 17.12
N GLN A 270 4.68 -24.33 18.45
CA GLN A 270 5.71 -25.10 19.14
C GLN A 270 5.48 -26.60 18.93
N GLU A 271 6.56 -27.34 18.63
CA GLU A 271 6.61 -28.80 18.42
C GLU A 271 5.99 -29.61 19.59
N HIS A 272 5.90 -29.01 20.79
CA HIS A 272 5.43 -29.67 22.01
C HIS A 272 3.98 -29.35 22.41
N THR A 273 3.32 -28.34 21.82
CA THR A 273 1.89 -28.05 22.07
C THR A 273 0.94 -28.83 21.17
N TRP A 274 1.48 -29.64 20.24
CA TRP A 274 0.72 -30.55 19.40
C TRP A 274 0.36 -31.84 20.16
N THR A 275 -0.30 -31.74 21.31
CA THR A 275 -0.89 -32.88 22.04
C THR A 275 -2.37 -32.59 22.25
N GLY A 276 -3.22 -33.37 21.57
CA GLY A 276 -4.66 -33.17 21.57
C GLY A 276 -5.25 -33.14 22.98
N THR A 277 -6.00 -32.08 23.25
CA THR A 277 -7.19 -32.14 24.08
C THR A 277 -8.32 -31.56 23.24
N HIS A 278 -9.37 -32.36 23.05
CA HIS A 278 -10.67 -31.86 22.63
C HIS A 278 -11.08 -30.82 23.68
N MET A 279 -11.17 -29.53 23.32
CA MET A 279 -12.07 -28.65 24.05
C MET A 279 -13.44 -28.83 23.42
N ASP A 280 -14.23 -29.72 24.01
CA ASP A 280 -15.67 -29.56 23.96
C ASP A 280 -15.98 -28.16 24.48
N ARG A 281 -16.89 -27.48 23.77
CA ARG A 281 -17.53 -26.23 24.19
C ARG A 281 -17.97 -26.33 25.65
N GLU A 282 -17.28 -25.66 26.56
CA GLU A 282 -17.96 -25.09 27.71
C GLU A 282 -18.54 -23.74 27.27
N ASN A 283 -19.88 -23.72 27.17
CA ASN A 283 -20.69 -22.54 26.98
C ASN A 283 -20.42 -21.55 28.12
N HIS A 284 -19.53 -20.59 27.91
CA HIS A 284 -19.50 -19.37 28.71
C HIS A 284 -20.01 -18.20 27.86
N CYS A 285 -21.32 -17.97 27.98
CA CYS A 285 -21.92 -16.69 27.64
C CYS A 285 -21.36 -15.63 28.60
N TYR A 286 -20.47 -14.77 28.12
CA TYR A 286 -20.23 -13.49 28.79
C TYR A 286 -21.33 -12.52 28.34
N LEU A 287 -22.24 -12.21 29.27
CA LEU A 287 -23.11 -11.04 29.19
C LEU A 287 -22.24 -9.81 29.40
N GLU A 288 -21.90 -9.07 28.35
CA GLU A 288 -21.52 -7.66 28.50
C GLU A 288 -22.77 -6.79 28.43
N GLU A 289 -22.93 -5.98 29.47
CA GLU A 289 -24.06 -5.10 29.68
C GLU A 289 -24.18 -4.03 28.59
N ARG A 290 -25.43 -3.75 28.24
CA ARG A 290 -25.87 -2.79 27.24
C ARG A 290 -25.45 -1.37 27.60
N LEU A 291 -24.88 -0.66 26.62
CA LEU A 291 -25.14 0.76 26.43
C LEU A 291 -25.85 0.94 25.08
N GLN A 292 -27.13 1.30 25.14
CA GLN A 292 -28.03 1.51 24.01
C GLN A 292 -27.82 2.89 23.38
N PHE A 293 -27.61 2.92 22.06
CA PHE A 293 -27.96 4.05 21.19
C PHE A 293 -28.49 3.51 19.83
N PRO A 294 -29.34 4.27 19.12
CA PRO A 294 -30.42 3.72 18.31
C PRO A 294 -30.00 3.24 16.91
N VAL A 295 -30.80 2.30 16.42
CA VAL A 295 -30.67 1.58 15.15
C VAL A 295 -31.26 2.42 14.01
N ASP A 296 -30.42 2.76 13.03
CA ASP A 296 -30.89 3.03 11.66
C ASP A 296 -30.60 1.80 10.78
N GLN A 297 -31.66 1.33 10.13
CA GLN A 297 -31.70 0.10 9.34
C GLN A 297 -30.86 0.23 8.06
N ALA A 298 -29.73 -0.48 8.01
CA ALA A 298 -29.09 -0.85 6.75
C ALA A 298 -29.19 -2.38 6.57
N ARG A 299 -29.94 -2.78 5.55
CA ARG A 299 -30.17 -4.15 5.12
C ARG A 299 -28.87 -4.73 4.55
N ILE A 300 -28.14 -5.51 5.34
CA ILE A 300 -26.95 -6.26 4.88
C ILE A 300 -27.43 -7.57 4.24
N GLN A 301 -27.19 -7.72 2.94
CA GLN A 301 -27.19 -9.03 2.28
C GLN A 301 -25.88 -9.75 2.62
N PRO A 302 -25.89 -11.05 3.01
CA PRO A 302 -24.66 -11.79 3.21
C PRO A 302 -24.11 -12.24 1.85
N LEU A 303 -23.03 -11.61 1.39
CA LEU A 303 -22.12 -12.24 0.43
C LEU A 303 -21.21 -13.16 1.24
N GLY A 304 -21.38 -14.47 1.07
CA GLY A 304 -20.61 -15.48 1.78
C GLY A 304 -19.17 -15.51 1.29
N GLU A 305 -18.23 -15.05 2.12
CA GLU A 305 -16.80 -15.32 1.95
C GLU A 305 -16.21 -15.85 3.27
N GLU A 306 -15.61 -17.04 3.18
CA GLU A 306 -15.19 -17.90 4.30
C GLU A 306 -13.72 -17.61 4.69
N THR A 307 -13.43 -17.54 6.00
CA THR A 307 -12.04 -17.43 6.53
C THR A 307 -11.28 -18.74 6.32
N ARG A 308 -10.01 -18.70 5.90
CA ARG A 308 -9.23 -19.92 5.57
C ARG A 308 -7.92 -19.99 6.33
N VAL A 309 -7.53 -21.18 6.77
CA VAL A 309 -6.20 -21.46 7.36
C VAL A 309 -5.39 -22.32 6.42
N VAL A 310 -4.16 -21.90 6.10
CA VAL A 310 -3.18 -22.66 5.31
C VAL A 310 -2.14 -23.23 6.28
N THR A 311 -2.05 -24.55 6.41
CA THR A 311 -1.25 -25.21 7.48
C THR A 311 -0.41 -26.40 6.98
N MET A 312 0.71 -26.72 7.63
CA MET A 312 1.64 -27.76 7.18
C MET A 312 1.11 -29.21 7.32
N THR A 313 1.29 -30.04 6.29
CA THR A 313 0.87 -31.45 6.19
C THR A 313 1.97 -32.43 6.62
N ARG A 314 2.23 -32.56 7.93
CA ARG A 314 2.70 -33.79 8.65
C ARG A 314 3.09 -33.44 10.09
N SER A 315 2.69 -34.18 11.12
CA SER A 315 2.93 -35.62 11.32
C SER A 315 1.66 -36.45 11.55
N ALA A 316 1.72 -37.71 11.11
CA ALA A 316 0.71 -38.73 11.36
C ALA A 316 0.35 -38.79 12.85
N ARG A 317 -0.95 -38.61 13.15
CA ARG A 317 -1.67 -38.78 14.43
C ARG A 317 -2.02 -37.56 15.29
N ARG A 318 -1.76 -36.30 14.93
CA ARG A 318 -2.23 -35.18 15.80
C ARG A 318 -2.79 -34.00 15.01
N ARG A 319 -4.10 -33.75 15.19
CA ARG A 319 -4.80 -32.57 14.65
C ARG A 319 -4.44 -31.33 15.49
N GLN A 320 -4.24 -30.22 14.79
CA GLN A 320 -4.02 -28.89 15.37
C GLN A 320 -5.31 -28.36 16.03
N MET A 321 -5.19 -27.46 17.00
CA MET A 321 -6.34 -26.77 17.62
C MET A 321 -6.87 -25.71 16.64
N ILE A 322 -7.57 -26.16 15.59
CA ILE A 322 -8.19 -25.31 14.58
C ILE A 322 -9.63 -25.07 15.00
N VAL A 323 -10.00 -23.81 15.24
CA VAL A 323 -11.38 -23.47 15.57
C VAL A 323 -12.15 -23.27 14.28
N ARG A 324 -13.09 -24.18 13.98
CA ARG A 324 -14.05 -23.97 12.89
C ARG A 324 -15.08 -22.93 13.29
N ARG A 325 -15.22 -21.84 12.53
CA ARG A 325 -16.32 -20.89 12.66
C ARG A 325 -17.59 -21.60 12.19
N THR A 326 -18.53 -21.83 13.12
CA THR A 326 -19.88 -22.25 12.75
C THR A 326 -20.68 -21.00 12.41
N THR A 327 -21.29 -20.95 11.23
CA THR A 327 -22.33 -19.98 10.90
C THR A 327 -23.45 -20.07 11.95
N MET A 328 -23.63 -19.03 12.75
CA MET A 328 -24.80 -18.92 13.61
C MET A 328 -26.03 -18.74 12.71
N VAL A 329 -26.76 -19.82 12.48
CA VAL A 329 -28.17 -19.72 12.12
C VAL A 329 -28.87 -19.16 13.35
N ALA A 330 -29.45 -17.97 13.23
CA ALA A 330 -30.25 -17.36 14.28
C ALA A 330 -31.34 -18.37 14.72
N CYS A 331 -31.28 -18.83 15.97
CA CYS A 331 -32.43 -19.50 16.57
C CYS A 331 -33.51 -18.44 16.76
N GLU A 332 -34.52 -18.43 15.89
CA GLU A 332 -35.79 -17.76 16.16
C GLU A 332 -36.42 -18.38 17.41
N MET A 333 -36.30 -17.68 18.55
CA MET A 333 -37.18 -17.94 19.69
C MET A 333 -38.53 -17.29 19.39
N SER A 334 -39.47 -18.11 18.88
CA SER A 334 -40.89 -17.81 18.95
C SER A 334 -41.30 -17.67 20.41
N CYS A 335 -41.56 -16.44 20.86
CA CYS A 335 -42.27 -16.19 22.11
C CYS A 335 -43.77 -16.37 21.83
N GLY A 336 -44.26 -17.57 22.16
CA GLY A 336 -45.69 -17.85 22.22
C GLY A 336 -46.29 -17.40 23.55
N HIS A 337 -47.37 -16.64 23.41
CA HIS A 337 -48.38 -16.16 24.38
C HIS A 337 -48.00 -15.10 25.42
#